data_AF-A0A6N2HY07-F1
#
_entry.id   AF-A0A6N2HY07-F1
#
_cell.length_a   1.000
_cell.length_b   1.000
_cell.length_c   1.000
_cell.angle_alpha   90.00
_cell.angle_beta   90.00
_cell.angle_gamma   90.00
#
_symmetry.space_group_name_H-M   'P 1'
#
loop_
_entity.id
_entity.type
_entity.pdbx_description
1 polymer ?
#
loop_
_entity_poly.entity_id
_entity_poly.type
_entity_poly.pdbx_seq_one_letter_code
_entity_poly.pdbx_strand_id
1 'polypeptide(L)'
;MNTNREFWIRINPEGCVTGSVLAAYVGRLAEDAHKEFTPRIADRRKEAATGWRHELIGRDEWTRRAQPCLTGRCSHPNSASK
;
A
#
# COMPACT_ATOMS: atom_id res chain seq x y z
N MET A 1 -18.12 9.42 -16.67
CA MET A 1 -17.04 10.25 -16.08
C MET A 1 -16.07 9.34 -15.36
N ASN A 2 -15.01 8.87 -16.02
CA ASN A 2 -13.95 8.12 -15.35
C ASN A 2 -13.10 9.11 -14.55
N THR A 3 -13.48 9.35 -13.29
CA THR A 3 -12.52 9.86 -12.30
C THR A 3 -11.45 8.80 -12.14
N ASN A 4 -10.35 8.96 -12.85
CA ASN A 4 -9.21 8.04 -12.83
C ASN A 4 -8.49 8.21 -11.49
N ARG A 5 -9.09 7.67 -10.42
CA ARG A 5 -8.57 7.78 -9.06
C ARG A 5 -7.37 6.85 -8.95
N GLU A 6 -6.24 7.43 -8.61
CA GLU A 6 -5.01 6.71 -8.31
C GLU A 6 -4.87 6.54 -6.80
N PHE A 7 -4.35 5.38 -6.41
CA PHE A 7 -4.17 4.98 -5.02
C PHE A 7 -2.73 4.53 -4.84
N TRP A 8 -2.09 5.03 -3.80
CA TRP A 8 -0.92 4.38 -3.25
C TRP A 8 -1.36 3.19 -2.43
N ILE A 9 -0.66 2.07 -2.59
CA ILE A 9 -0.81 0.88 -1.76
C ILE A 9 0.50 0.53 -1.08
N ARG A 10 0.42 0.10 0.18
CA ARG A 10 1.56 -0.41 0.95
C ARG A 10 1.49 -1.93 1.03
N ILE A 11 2.49 -2.58 0.45
CA ILE A 11 2.57 -4.03 0.30
C ILE A 11 3.62 -4.55 1.26
N ASN A 12 3.23 -5.50 2.10
CA ASN A 12 4.16 -6.18 2.99
C ASN A 12 5.03 -7.20 2.22
N PRO A 13 6.07 -7.75 2.85
CA PRO A 13 6.99 -8.69 2.19
C PRO A 13 6.32 -9.99 1.72
N GLU A 14 5.17 -10.35 2.28
CA GLU A 14 4.38 -11.52 1.88
C GLU A 14 3.42 -11.25 0.70
N GLY A 15 3.34 -9.99 0.24
CA GLY A 15 2.46 -9.58 -0.87
C GLY A 15 1.08 -9.05 -0.43
N CYS A 16 0.79 -9.01 0.87
CA CYS A 16 -0.44 -8.43 1.40
C CYS A 16 -0.44 -6.91 1.32
N VAL A 17 -1.55 -6.33 0.83
CA VAL A 17 -1.77 -4.88 0.94
C VAL A 17 -2.27 -4.57 2.35
N THR A 18 -1.50 -3.76 3.07
CA THR A 18 -1.75 -3.40 4.48
C THR A 18 -2.26 -1.97 4.66
N GLY A 19 -2.18 -1.16 3.60
CA GLY A 19 -2.66 0.21 3.63
C GLY A 19 -2.91 0.73 2.22
N SER A 20 -3.81 1.71 2.10
CA SER A 20 -3.98 2.47 0.86
C SER A 20 -4.39 3.91 1.14
N VAL A 21 -3.90 4.84 0.31
CA VAL A 21 -4.26 6.26 0.36
C VAL A 21 -4.49 6.79 -1.06
N LEU A 22 -5.40 7.75 -1.21
CA LEU A 22 -5.63 8.41 -2.49
C LEU A 22 -4.42 9.31 -2.84
N ALA A 23 -3.91 9.18 -4.06
CA ALA A 23 -2.78 9.99 -4.53
C ALA A 23 -3.09 11.50 -4.53
N ALA A 24 -4.36 11.88 -4.61
CA ALA A 24 -4.79 13.27 -4.53
C ALA A 24 -4.51 13.94 -3.17
N TYR A 25 -4.34 13.17 -2.07
CA TYR A 25 -4.07 13.72 -0.74
C TYR A 25 -2.58 13.78 -0.38
N VAL A 26 -1.76 12.91 -0.98
CA VAL A 26 -0.33 12.77 -0.68
C VAL A 26 0.58 13.20 -1.82
N GLY A 27 0.08 13.25 -3.05
CA GLY A 27 0.87 13.42 -4.27
C GLY A 27 1.24 12.10 -4.94
N ARG A 28 1.93 12.21 -6.08
CA ARG A 28 2.31 11.07 -6.95
C ARG A 28 3.76 10.61 -6.75
N LEU A 29 4.44 11.09 -5.70
CA LEU A 29 5.79 10.66 -5.35
C LEU A 29 5.75 9.51 -4.35
N ALA A 30 6.55 8.47 -4.61
CA ALA A 30 6.64 7.29 -3.75
C ALA A 30 7.14 7.64 -2.32
N GLU A 31 8.01 8.64 -2.20
CA GLU A 31 8.53 9.09 -0.91
C GLU A 31 7.45 9.71 -0.02
N ASP A 32 6.51 10.47 -0.60
CA ASP A 32 5.42 11.09 0.16
C ASP A 32 4.42 10.04 0.63
N ALA A 33 4.12 9.06 -0.22
CA ALA A 33 3.33 7.90 0.18
C ALA A 33 4.00 7.09 1.29
N HIS A 34 5.31 6.83 1.19
CA HIS A 34 6.05 6.11 2.22
C HIS A 34 6.07 6.88 3.56
N LYS A 35 6.18 8.21 3.53
CA LYS A 35 6.07 9.06 4.74
C LYS A 35 4.66 8.99 5.35
N GLU A 36 3.63 8.98 4.52
CA GLU A 36 2.24 8.88 4.97
C GLU A 36 1.97 7.55 5.68
N PHE A 37 2.39 6.43 5.08
CA PHE A 37 2.18 5.12 5.70
C PHE A 37 3.08 4.90 6.93
N THR A 38 4.30 5.43 6.88
CA THR A 38 5.32 5.17 7.88
C THR A 38 5.98 6.48 8.28
N PRO A 39 5.39 7.26 9.20
CA PRO A 39 5.84 8.62 9.52
C PRO A 39 7.19 8.66 10.24
N ARG A 40 7.56 7.59 10.94
CA ARG A 40 8.84 7.48 11.67
C ARG A 40 9.99 7.08 10.73
N ILE A 41 11.09 7.83 10.76
CA ILE A 41 12.28 7.59 9.91
C ILE A 41 12.89 6.19 10.16
N ALA A 42 12.96 5.75 11.42
CA ALA A 42 13.53 4.45 11.76
C ALA A 42 12.76 3.29 11.12
N ASP A 43 11.43 3.34 11.16
CA ASP A 43 10.57 2.33 10.54
C ASP A 43 10.70 2.35 9.02
N ARG A 44 10.78 3.52 8.38
CA ARG A 44 11.03 3.63 6.92
C ARG A 44 12.34 2.97 6.49
N ARG A 45 13.40 3.15 7.29
CA ARG A 45 14.70 2.50 7.03
C ARG A 45 14.60 0.99 7.17
N LYS A 46 13.87 0.51 8.17
CA LYS A 46 13.59 -0.92 8.35
C LYS A 46 12.81 -1.47 7.16
N GLU A 47 11.77 -0.76 6.69
CA GLU A 47 10.97 -1.16 5.53
C GLU A 47 11.79 -1.27 4.25
N ALA A 48 12.64 -0.28 3.98
CA ALA A 48 13.57 -0.30 2.85
C ALA A 48 14.52 -1.52 2.88
N ALA A 49 14.84 -2.02 4.08
CA ALA A 49 15.68 -3.20 4.26
C ALA A 49 14.90 -4.54 4.28
N THR A 50 13.57 -4.52 4.39
CA THR A 50 12.77 -5.73 4.68
C THR A 50 11.76 -6.10 3.60
N GLY A 51 11.88 -5.56 2.39
CA GLY A 51 11.08 -5.98 1.23
C GLY A 51 9.68 -5.39 1.16
N TRP A 52 9.40 -4.34 1.94
CA TRP A 52 8.18 -3.55 1.81
C TRP A 52 8.18 -2.75 0.51
N ARG A 53 7.00 -2.62 -0.09
CA ARG A 53 6.84 -1.91 -1.37
C ARG A 53 5.68 -0.92 -1.32
N HIS A 54 5.82 0.14 -2.10
CA HIS A 54 4.81 1.16 -2.30
C HIS A 54 4.55 1.29 -3.80
N GLU A 55 3.30 1.09 -4.22
CA GLU A 55 2.92 1.11 -5.63
C GLU A 55 1.76 2.07 -5.87
N LEU A 56 1.83 2.86 -6.94
CA LEU A 56 0.76 3.73 -7.39
C LEU A 56 -0.08 2.97 -8.43
N ILE A 57 -1.37 2.81 -8.16
CA ILE A 57 -2.27 2.01 -8.99
C ILE A 57 -3.58 2.73 -9.28
N GLY A 58 -4.22 2.39 -10.40
CA GLY A 58 -5.55 2.88 -10.75
C GLY A 58 -6.68 2.23 -9.94
N ARG A 59 -7.90 2.74 -10.08
CA ARG A 59 -9.08 2.27 -9.33
C ARG A 59 -9.43 0.80 -9.56
N ASP A 60 -9.40 0.33 -10.80
CA ASP A 60 -9.70 -1.07 -11.14
C ASP A 60 -8.66 -2.02 -10.53
N GLU A 61 -7.39 -1.65 -10.63
CA GLU A 61 -6.28 -2.38 -10.03
C GLU A 61 -6.41 -2.40 -8.49
N TRP A 62 -6.76 -1.29 -7.86
CA TRP A 62 -7.01 -1.20 -6.42
C TRP A 62 -8.12 -2.15 -5.99
N THR A 63 -9.22 -2.19 -6.76
CA THR A 63 -10.37 -3.05 -6.47
C THR A 63 -9.98 -4.53 -6.55
N ARG A 64 -9.08 -4.90 -7.47
CA ARG A 64 -8.62 -6.28 -7.64
C ARG A 64 -7.55 -6.70 -6.63
N ARG A 65 -6.57 -5.84 -6.36
CA ARG A 65 -5.36 -6.19 -5.58
C ARG A 65 -5.45 -5.77 -4.12
N ALA A 66 -5.91 -4.54 -3.86
CA ALA A 66 -5.88 -3.96 -2.52
C ALA A 66 -7.13 -4.27 -1.71
N GLN A 67 -8.31 -4.11 -2.31
CA GLN A 67 -9.59 -4.29 -1.62
C GLN A 67 -9.72 -5.66 -0.94
N PRO A 68 -9.32 -6.81 -1.54
CA PRO A 68 -9.41 -8.09 -0.85
C PRO A 68 -8.54 -8.14 0.41
N CYS A 69 -7.32 -7.60 0.37
CA CYS A 69 -6.44 -7.59 1.54
C CYS A 69 -6.98 -6.69 2.66
N LEU A 70 -7.41 -5.47 2.31
CA LEU A 70 -7.95 -4.50 3.27
C LEU A 70 -9.29 -4.91 3.88
N THR A 71 -10.01 -5.85 3.26
CA THR A 71 -11.27 -6.41 3.76
C THR A 71 -11.11 -7.81 4.36
N GLY A 72 -9.89 -8.32 4.50
CA GLY A 72 -9.60 -9.64 5.08
C GLY A 72 -10.04 -10.82 4.21
N ARG A 73 -10.19 -10.62 2.90
CA ARG A 73 -10.64 -11.62 1.92
C ARG A 73 -9.52 -12.07 0.96
N CYS A 74 -8.27 -11.72 1.24
CA CYS A 74 -7.15 -12.16 0.42
C CYS A 74 -6.69 -13.58 0.80
N SER A 75 -6.10 -14.29 -0.16
CA SER A 75 -5.53 -15.62 0.03
C SER A 75 -4.03 -15.61 0.35
N HIS A 76 -3.45 -14.44 0.63
CA HIS A 76 -2.04 -14.33 1.00
C HIS A 76 -1.77 -14.98 2.35
N PRO A 77 -0.54 -15.45 2.60
CA PRO A 77 -0.12 -15.83 3.94
C PRO A 77 -0.34 -14.62 4.86
N ASN A 78 -1.21 -14.77 5.86
CA ASN A 78 -1.52 -13.67 6.75
C ASN A 78 -0.37 -13.57 7.78
N SER A 79 0.48 -12.53 7.70
CA SER A 79 1.41 -12.19 8.79
C SER A 79 0.72 -11.99 10.15
N ALA A 80 -0.62 -11.90 10.20
CA ALA A 80 -1.38 -11.86 11.44
C ALA A 80 -1.51 -13.23 12.14
N SER A 81 -0.94 -14.31 11.58
CA SER A 81 -0.77 -15.59 12.28
C SER A 81 0.64 -15.69 12.88
N LYS A 82 0.91 -14.93 13.95
CA LYS A 82 1.93 -15.31 14.92
C LYS A 82 1.65 -14.74 16.30
#